data_AF-A0A8T4TJ83-F1
#
_entry.id   AF-A0A8T4TJ83-F1
#
_cell.length_a   1.000
_cell.length_b   1.000
_cell.length_c   1.000
_cell.angle_alpha   90.00
_cell.angle_beta   90.00
_cell.angle_gamma   90.00
#
_symmetry.space_group_name_H-M   'P 1'
#
loop_
_entity.id
_entity.type
_entity.pdbx_description
1 polymer ?
#
loop_
_entity_poly.entity_id
_entity_poly.type
_entity_poly.pdbx_seq_one_letter_code
_entity_poly.pdbx_strand_id
1 'polypeptide(L)' 'MAKRIHTRRLRYIPKGSERNRAKRLKTFSTEEAAKIYAERLSLKNYKIQRTNFGLGKKFKIVLE' A
#
# COMPACT_ATOMS: atom_id res chain seq x y z
N MET A 1 33.52 24.22 14.37
CA MET A 1 32.43 24.37 13.39
C MET A 1 31.44 23.23 13.54
N ALA A 2 30.24 23.49 14.07
CA ALA A 2 29.21 22.46 14.26
C ALA A 2 28.54 22.12 12.91
N LYS A 3 28.55 20.85 12.52
CA LYS A 3 27.89 20.35 11.31
C LYS A 3 26.37 20.58 11.45
N ARG A 4 25.75 21.32 10.53
CA ARG A 4 24.29 21.48 10.45
C ARG A 4 23.65 20.10 10.27
N ILE A 5 22.95 19.62 11.30
CA ILE A 5 22.10 18.45 11.19
C ILE A 5 20.94 18.84 10.27
N HIS A 6 20.91 18.31 9.05
CA HIS A 6 19.77 18.46 8.17
C HIS A 6 18.61 17.67 8.79
N THR A 7 17.80 18.32 9.61
CA THR A 7 16.54 17.73 10.06
C THR A 7 15.67 17.60 8.83
N ARG A 8 15.39 16.36 8.40
CA ARG A 8 14.38 16.07 7.38
C ARG A 8 13.07 16.70 7.88
N ARG A 9 12.73 17.89 7.39
CA ARG A 9 11.43 18.51 7.64
C ARG A 9 10.39 17.49 7.20
N LEU A 10 9.59 16.98 8.14
CA LEU A 10 8.41 16.18 7.84
C LEU A 10 7.56 17.04 6.90
N ARG A 11 7.51 16.68 5.61
CA ARG A 11 6.69 17.41 4.65
C ARG A 11 5.25 17.34 5.16
N TYR A 12 4.61 18.49 5.31
CA TYR A 12 3.19 18.56 5.68
C TYR A 12 2.38 17.78 4.63
N ILE A 13 1.68 16.74 5.07
CA ILE A 13 0.77 15.95 4.24
C ILE A 13 -0.62 16.58 4.39
N PRO A 14 -1.23 17.15 3.33
CA PRO A 14 -2.55 17.74 3.43
C PRO A 14 -3.58 16.70 3.83
N LYS A 15 -4.52 17.05 4.74
CA LYS A 15 -5.59 16.14 5.20
C LYS A 15 -6.38 15.49 4.04
N GLY A 16 -6.54 16.19 2.91
CA GLY A 16 -7.19 15.65 1.70
C GLY A 16 -6.41 14.52 1.03
N SER A 17 -5.07 14.55 1.09
CA SER A 17 -4.23 13.50 0.49
C SER A 17 -4.31 12.18 1.28
N GLU A 18 -4.50 12.24 2.60
CA GLU A 18 -4.78 11.07 3.43
C GLU A 18 -6.16 10.46 3.15
N ARG A 19 -7.19 11.31 2.99
CA ARG A 19 -8.55 10.87 2.59
C ARG A 19 -8.52 10.11 1.27
N ASN A 20 -7.76 10.60 0.30
CA ASN A 20 -7.59 9.93 -0.99
C ASN A 20 -6.77 8.64 -0.86
N ARG A 21 -5.82 8.56 0.07
CA ARG A 21 -5.03 7.34 0.35
C ARG A 21 -5.90 6.23 0.94
N ALA A 22 -6.81 6.56 1.85
CA ALA A 22 -7.72 5.58 2.45
C ALA A 22 -8.66 4.92 1.42
N LYS A 23 -9.05 5.66 0.38
CA LYS A 23 -9.88 5.15 -0.72
C LYS A 23 -9.12 4.30 -1.75
N ARG A 24 -7.78 4.26 -1.71
CA ARG A 24 -6.99 3.45 -2.66
C ARG A 24 -7.09 1.97 -2.31
N LEU A 25 -7.28 1.16 -3.34
CA LEU A 25 -7.18 -0.29 -3.22
C LEU A 25 -5.81 -0.69 -2.67
N LYS A 26 -5.80 -1.58 -1.67
CA LYS A 26 -4.54 -2.14 -1.16
C LYS A 26 -3.89 -3.02 -2.21
N THR A 27 -2.63 -2.73 -2.49
CA THR A 27 -1.77 -3.52 -3.38
C THR A 27 -0.56 -4.04 -2.63
N PHE A 28 -0.14 -5.27 -2.93
CA PHE A 28 0.95 -5.98 -2.29
C PHE A 28 2.10 -6.20 -3.28
N SER A 29 3.32 -6.33 -2.79
CA SER A 29 4.49 -6.60 -3.63
C SER A 29 4.63 -8.08 -4.01
N THR A 30 4.10 -8.98 -3.18
CA THR A 30 4.10 -10.43 -3.40
C THR A 30 2.69 -10.98 -3.25
N GLU A 31 2.45 -12.15 -3.85
CA GLU A 31 1.18 -12.87 -3.75
C GLU A 31 0.95 -13.40 -2.32
N GLU A 32 1.98 -13.94 -1.69
CA GLU A 32 1.93 -14.42 -0.30
C GLU A 32 1.47 -13.33 0.68
N ALA A 33 1.96 -12.09 0.52
CA ALA A 33 1.54 -10.98 1.36
C ALA A 33 0.05 -10.63 1.18
N ALA A 34 -0.46 -10.76 -0.05
CA ALA A 34 -1.88 -10.59 -0.32
C ALA A 34 -2.71 -11.72 0.32
N LYS A 35 -2.22 -12.97 0.24
CA LYS A 35 -2.86 -14.15 0.84
C LYS A 35 -2.95 -14.05 2.36
N ILE A 36 -1.82 -13.78 3.03
CA ILE A 36 -1.77 -13.60 4.50
C ILE A 36 -2.72 -12.48 4.95
N TYR A 37 -2.79 -11.38 4.19
CA TYR A 37 -3.69 -10.29 4.49
C TYR A 37 -5.16 -10.69 4.36
N ALA A 38 -5.51 -11.44 3.31
CA ALA A 38 -6.86 -11.95 3.10
C ALA A 38 -7.29 -12.93 4.20
N GLU A 39 -6.39 -13.85 4.59
CA GLU A 39 -6.60 -14.81 5.67
C GLU A 39 -6.80 -14.10 7.02
N ARG A 40 -5.97 -13.09 7.32
CA ARG A 40 -6.11 -12.28 8.55
C ARG A 40 -7.44 -11.53 8.63
N LEU A 41 -8.01 -11.17 7.48
CA LEU A 41 -9.33 -10.54 7.39
C LEU A 41 -10.48 -11.55 7.27
N SER A 42 -10.18 -12.85 7.27
CA SER A 42 -11.16 -13.92 7.08
C SER A 42 -12.04 -13.71 5.84
N LEU A 43 -11.44 -13.19 4.76
CA LEU A 43 -12.14 -12.99 3.49
C LEU A 43 -12.49 -14.36 2.89
N LYS A 44 -13.77 -14.59 2.62
CA LYS A 44 -14.24 -15.73 1.84
C LYS A 44 -14.31 -15.32 0.37
N ASN A 45 -13.97 -16.24 -0.54
CA ASN A 45 -14.08 -16.06 -2.00
C ASN A 45 -13.31 -14.83 -2.51
N TYR A 46 -11.98 -14.87 -2.40
CA TYR A 46 -11.12 -13.86 -2.99
C TYR A 46 -10.24 -14.45 -4.10
N LYS A 47 -9.94 -13.64 -5.11
CA LYS A 47 -8.91 -13.89 -6.10
C LYS A 47 -7.79 -12.87 -5.98
N ILE A 48 -6.55 -13.34 -6.12
CA ILE A 48 -5.40 -12.45 -6.19
C ILE A 48 -5.15 -12.14 -7.67
N GLN A 49 -5.29 -10.87 -8.05
CA GLN A 49 -5.01 -10.41 -9.40
C GLN A 49 -3.65 -9.72 -9.45
N ARG A 50 -2.85 -10.09 -10.45
CA ARG A 50 -1.61 -9.37 -10.77
C ARG A 50 -1.95 -8.06 -11.48
N THR A 51 -1.33 -6.98 -11.06
CA THR A 51 -1.42 -5.65 -11.66
C THR A 51 -0.03 -5.07 -11.88
N ASN A 52 0.15 -4.36 -12.97
CA ASN A 52 1.39 -3.63 -13.20
C ASN A 52 1.16 -2.19 -12.73
N PHE A 53 1.90 -1.77 -11.70
CA PHE A 53 1.81 -0.41 -11.15
C PHE A 53 3.18 0.25 -11.21
N GLY A 54 3.37 1.13 -12.19
CA GLY A 54 4.68 1.73 -12.49
C GLY A 54 5.72 0.68 -12.90
N LEU A 55 6.91 0.75 -12.31
CA LEU A 55 8.07 -0.11 -12.64
C LEU A 55 7.99 -1.53 -12.06
N GLY A 56 6.92 -1.90 -11.35
CA GLY A 56 6.85 -3.14 -10.59
C GLY A 56 5.54 -3.89 -10.73
N LYS A 57 5.65 -5.22 -10.59
CA LYS A 57 4.50 -6.12 -10.44
C LYS A 57 3.93 -5.95 -9.03
N LYS A 58 2.62 -5.78 -8.95
CA LYS A 58 1.85 -5.68 -7.71
C LYS A 58 0.69 -6.67 -7.73
N PHE A 59 0.19 -7.03 -6.57
CA PHE A 59 -0.92 -7.95 -6.40
C PHE A 59 -2.06 -7.23 -5.69
N LYS A 60 -3.28 -7.35 -6.20
CA LYS A 60 -4.48 -6.83 -5.55
C LYS A 60 -5.41 -7.99 -5.22
N ILE A 61 -6.13 -7.86 -4.12
CA ILE A 61 -7.18 -8.80 -3.74
C ILE A 61 -8.48 -8.30 -4.37
N VAL A 62 -9.19 -9.18 -5.06
CA VAL A 62 -10.51 -8.93 -5.62
C VAL A 62 -11.46 -9.93 -4.97
N LEU A 63 -12.56 -9.42 -4.41
CA LEU A 63 -13.63 -10.24 -3.87
C LEU A 63 -14.52 -10.71 -5.03
N GLU A 64 -14.91 -11.98 -5.00
CA GLU A 64 -15.91 -12.54 -5.90
C GLU A 64 -17.31 -12.51 -5.29
#